data_AF-A0A0W8FNB1-F1
#
_entry.id   AF-A0A0W8FNB1-F1
#
_cell.length_a   1.000
_cell.length_b   1.000
_cell.length_c   1.000
_cell.angle_alpha   90.00
_cell.angle_beta   90.00
_cell.angle_gamma   90.00
#
_symmetry.space_group_name_H-M   'P 1'
#
loop_
_entity.id
_entity.type
_entity.pdbx_description
1 polymer ?
#
loop_
_entity_poly.entity_id
_entity_poly.type
_entity_poly.pdbx_seq_one_letter_code
_entity_poly.pdbx_strand_id
1 'polypeptide(L)'
;MAPLESSENSNIIKIIILLALVLLSLIVTGSVFTGEKFRIDSKVLQKAQEKYGPEARSRLVAWEELLQRYNGASDREKLEKINSFFNKKVVFSNDIDLYGVQDYWATPFEFLARGAGDCEDYAIAKYFSLKIIGMGEEKLRIAYVKALQYNIFHMVMVYYSNPTAEPLILDNLVDSIKPASERQDLLPIFTFNGAGLWLAHDRGQGKLAGKSSRLTAWSDLMQRMAETGI
;
A
#
# COMPACT_ATOMS: atom_id res chain seq x y z
N MET A 1 -73.39 24.43 15.61
CA MET A 1 -72.35 23.41 15.86
C MET A 1 -72.04 22.74 14.53
N ALA A 2 -70.94 23.12 13.89
CA ALA A 2 -70.46 22.52 12.64
C ALA A 2 -69.19 21.71 12.97
N PRO A 3 -69.02 20.48 12.45
CA PRO A 3 -67.89 19.64 12.83
C PRO A 3 -66.63 20.05 12.05
N LEU A 4 -65.60 20.47 12.78
CA LEU A 4 -64.28 20.85 12.26
C LEU A 4 -63.26 19.69 12.29
N GLU A 5 -63.68 18.44 12.51
CA GLU A 5 -62.74 17.33 12.80
C GLU A 5 -62.28 16.53 11.57
N SER A 6 -62.86 16.70 10.38
CA SER A 6 -62.56 15.82 9.24
C SER A 6 -61.31 16.21 8.44
N SER A 7 -60.89 17.49 8.46
CA SER A 7 -59.75 17.97 7.68
C SER A 7 -58.41 17.77 8.38
N GLU A 8 -58.37 17.83 9.72
CA GLU A 8 -57.15 17.63 10.50
C GLU A 8 -56.62 16.20 10.38
N ASN A 9 -57.49 15.19 10.47
CA ASN A 9 -57.09 13.78 10.33
C ASN A 9 -56.53 13.45 8.94
N SER A 10 -57.03 14.09 7.88
CA SER A 10 -56.50 13.91 6.51
C SER A 10 -55.07 14.44 6.38
N ASN A 11 -54.77 15.57 7.03
CA ASN A 11 -53.45 16.19 6.98
C ASN A 11 -52.43 15.39 7.79
N ILE A 12 -52.82 14.84 8.95
CA ILE A 12 -51.95 13.98 9.78
C ILE A 12 -51.56 12.69 9.02
N ILE A 13 -52.52 12.05 8.35
CA ILE A 13 -52.25 10.84 7.55
C ILE A 13 -51.28 11.14 6.40
N LYS A 14 -51.45 12.27 5.71
CA LYS A 14 -50.53 12.70 4.64
C LYS A 14 -49.11 12.96 5.16
N ILE A 15 -48.97 13.56 6.34
CA ILE A 15 -47.66 13.83 6.97
C ILE A 15 -46.98 12.50 7.35
N ILE A 16 -47.71 11.54 7.92
CA ILE A 16 -47.16 10.23 8.27
C ILE A 16 -46.70 9.47 7.01
N ILE A 17 -47.48 9.49 5.94
CA ILE A 17 -47.10 8.86 4.66
C ILE A 17 -45.87 9.56 4.06
N LEU A 18 -45.80 10.90 4.12
CA LEU A 18 -44.65 11.65 3.62
C LEU A 18 -43.38 11.35 4.42
N LEU A 19 -43.47 11.30 5.75
CA LEU A 19 -42.35 10.94 6.62
C LEU A 19 -41.90 9.48 6.40
N ALA A 20 -42.84 8.55 6.22
CA ALA A 20 -42.53 7.17 5.90
C ALA A 20 -41.84 7.03 4.53
N LEU A 21 -42.25 7.81 3.52
CA LEU A 21 -41.60 7.84 2.20
C LEU A 21 -40.19 8.47 2.25
N VAL A 22 -39.98 9.50 3.08
CA VAL A 22 -38.66 10.10 3.31
C VAL A 22 -37.73 9.15 4.08
N LEU A 23 -38.24 8.43 5.08
CA LEU A 23 -37.47 7.39 5.78
C LEU A 23 -37.14 6.20 4.86
N LEU A 24 -38.05 5.81 3.97
CA LEU A 24 -37.81 4.74 3.00
C LEU A 24 -36.79 5.17 1.93
N SER A 25 -36.77 6.43 1.51
CA SER A 25 -35.78 6.95 0.56
C SER A 25 -34.39 7.12 1.19
N LEU A 26 -34.31 7.36 2.51
CA LEU A 26 -33.05 7.34 3.26
C LEU A 26 -32.44 5.93 3.43
N ILE A 27 -33.24 4.86 3.34
CA ILE A 27 -32.74 3.48 3.46
C ILE A 27 -32.14 2.97 2.14
N VAL A 28 -32.47 3.55 0.99
CA VAL A 28 -32.07 3.03 -0.34
C VAL A 28 -30.73 3.57 -0.85
N THR A 29 -30.10 4.54 -0.17
CA THR A 29 -28.78 5.09 -0.57
C THR A 29 -27.61 4.56 0.24
N GLY A 30 -27.73 3.33 0.75
CA GLY A 30 -26.60 2.54 1.20
C GLY A 30 -25.99 1.72 0.06
N SER A 31 -25.60 2.36 -1.05
CA SER A 31 -24.73 1.69 -2.02
C SER A 31 -23.39 1.47 -1.33
N VAL A 32 -23.23 0.30 -0.71
CA VAL A 32 -21.93 -0.24 -0.33
C VAL A 32 -21.14 -0.29 -1.63
N PHE A 33 -20.29 0.70 -1.86
CA PHE A 33 -19.19 0.60 -2.82
C PHE A 33 -18.35 -0.59 -2.38
N THR A 34 -18.70 -1.78 -2.84
CA THR A 34 -17.78 -2.91 -2.85
C THR A 34 -16.71 -2.54 -3.85
N GLY A 35 -15.62 -1.94 -3.35
CA GLY A 35 -14.47 -1.61 -4.17
C GLY A 35 -14.07 -2.84 -4.96
N GLU A 36 -13.81 -2.67 -6.26
CA GLU A 36 -13.36 -3.78 -7.09
C GLU A 36 -12.16 -4.44 -6.42
N LYS A 37 -12.26 -5.75 -6.21
CA LYS A 37 -11.15 -6.51 -5.65
C LYS A 37 -10.00 -6.43 -6.64
N PHE A 38 -8.78 -6.16 -6.16
CA PHE A 38 -7.58 -6.18 -6.99
C PHE A 38 -7.45 -7.52 -7.71
N ARG A 39 -7.26 -7.48 -9.04
CA ARG A 39 -7.05 -8.65 -9.89
C ARG A 39 -6.03 -8.35 -10.97
N ILE A 40 -5.21 -9.35 -11.27
CA ILE A 40 -4.22 -9.33 -12.33
C ILE A 40 -4.85 -9.91 -13.59
N ASP A 41 -4.72 -9.21 -14.71
CA ASP A 41 -5.22 -9.70 -16.01
C ASP A 41 -4.55 -11.06 -16.36
N SER A 42 -5.36 -12.01 -16.82
CA SER A 42 -4.90 -13.37 -17.13
C SER A 42 -3.84 -13.41 -18.24
N LYS A 43 -3.86 -12.45 -19.18
CA LYS A 43 -2.82 -12.28 -20.20
C LYS A 43 -1.51 -11.80 -19.59
N VAL A 44 -1.56 -10.97 -18.56
CA VAL A 44 -0.35 -10.55 -17.82
C VAL A 44 0.26 -11.74 -17.11
N LEU A 45 -0.56 -12.55 -16.42
CA LEU A 45 -0.11 -13.81 -15.79
C LEU A 45 0.50 -14.79 -16.80
N GLN A 46 -0.12 -14.92 -17.99
CA GLN A 46 0.40 -15.77 -19.06
C GLN A 46 1.76 -15.26 -19.58
N LYS A 47 1.88 -13.96 -19.87
CA LYS A 47 3.15 -13.36 -20.31
C LYS A 47 4.26 -13.55 -19.27
N ALA A 48 3.95 -13.38 -17.99
CA ALA A 48 4.91 -13.63 -16.91
C ALA A 48 5.36 -15.10 -16.89
N GLN A 49 4.44 -16.04 -17.07
CA GLN A 49 4.77 -17.47 -17.17
C GLN A 49 5.66 -17.77 -18.37
N GLU A 50 5.32 -17.24 -19.54
CA GLU A 50 6.08 -17.48 -20.79
C GLU A 50 7.50 -16.91 -20.68
N LYS A 51 7.67 -15.74 -20.03
CA LYS A 51 8.97 -15.07 -19.91
C LYS A 51 9.83 -15.60 -18.78
N TYR A 52 9.24 -15.91 -17.61
CA TYR A 52 9.98 -16.19 -16.37
C TYR A 52 9.68 -17.57 -15.76
N GLY A 53 8.82 -18.37 -16.38
CA GLY A 53 8.47 -19.72 -15.92
C GLY A 53 7.22 -19.79 -15.02
N PRO A 54 6.72 -21.01 -14.74
CA PRO A 54 5.49 -21.25 -13.99
C PRO A 54 5.51 -20.68 -12.56
N GLU A 55 6.68 -20.60 -11.92
CA GLU A 55 6.84 -20.03 -10.58
C GLU A 55 6.51 -18.53 -10.56
N ALA A 56 6.80 -17.80 -11.63
CA ALA A 56 6.46 -16.39 -11.75
C ALA A 56 4.95 -16.16 -11.68
N ARG A 57 4.18 -16.96 -12.43
CA ARG A 57 2.72 -16.94 -12.36
C ARG A 57 2.23 -17.32 -10.97
N SER A 58 2.81 -18.36 -10.37
CA SER A 58 2.43 -18.80 -9.02
C SER A 58 2.61 -17.68 -7.98
N ARG A 59 3.73 -16.95 -8.02
CA ARG A 59 3.98 -15.79 -7.13
C ARG A 59 2.97 -14.67 -7.36
N LEU A 60 2.68 -14.31 -8.60
CA LEU A 60 1.71 -13.25 -8.93
C LEU A 60 0.29 -13.61 -8.50
N VAL A 61 -0.16 -14.85 -8.73
CA VAL A 61 -1.46 -15.34 -8.26
C VAL A 61 -1.53 -15.32 -6.72
N ALA A 62 -0.47 -15.79 -6.05
CA ALA A 62 -0.42 -15.76 -4.59
C ALA A 62 -0.45 -14.33 -4.03
N TRP A 63 0.12 -13.37 -4.75
CA TRP A 63 0.06 -11.96 -4.39
C TRP A 63 -1.35 -11.36 -4.61
N GLU A 64 -2.00 -11.63 -5.75
CA GLU A 64 -3.42 -11.27 -5.95
C GLU A 64 -4.29 -11.80 -4.81
N GLU A 65 -4.14 -13.08 -4.47
CA GLU A 65 -4.89 -13.71 -3.39
C GLU A 65 -4.62 -13.09 -2.01
N LEU A 66 -3.37 -12.69 -1.74
CA LEU A 66 -3.00 -12.00 -0.51
C LEU A 66 -3.79 -10.69 -0.39
N LEU A 67 -3.79 -9.87 -1.44
CA LEU A 67 -4.40 -8.53 -1.41
C LEU A 67 -5.94 -8.55 -1.30
N GLN A 68 -6.57 -9.69 -1.58
CA GLN A 68 -8.03 -9.84 -1.44
C GLN A 68 -8.48 -10.20 -0.01
N ARG A 69 -7.56 -10.42 0.94
CA ARG A 69 -7.85 -11.03 2.26
C ARG A 69 -7.65 -10.09 3.47
N TYR A 70 -8.25 -8.90 3.44
CA TYR A 70 -8.06 -7.90 4.52
C TYR A 70 -9.33 -7.24 5.07
N ASN A 71 -10.51 -7.75 4.74
CA ASN A 71 -11.76 -7.26 5.33
C ASN A 71 -11.72 -7.46 6.87
N GLY A 72 -11.79 -6.36 7.61
CA GLY A 72 -11.77 -6.36 9.07
C GLY A 72 -10.40 -6.59 9.74
N ALA A 73 -9.31 -6.72 8.96
CA ALA A 73 -7.97 -6.90 9.52
C ALA A 73 -7.44 -5.58 10.12
N SER A 74 -6.75 -5.68 11.26
CA SER A 74 -6.02 -4.56 11.86
C SER A 74 -4.84 -4.11 10.99
N ASP A 75 -4.38 -2.87 11.19
CA ASP A 75 -3.18 -2.37 10.49
C ASP A 75 -1.97 -3.26 10.78
N ARG A 76 -1.81 -3.75 12.02
CA ARG A 76 -0.70 -4.63 12.40
C ARG A 76 -0.72 -5.95 11.61
N GLU A 77 -1.87 -6.60 11.50
CA GLU A 77 -2.00 -7.86 10.74
C GLU A 77 -1.72 -7.66 9.25
N LYS A 78 -2.13 -6.52 8.67
CA LYS A 78 -1.82 -6.17 7.28
C LYS A 78 -0.31 -6.08 7.07
N LEU A 79 0.37 -5.32 7.93
CA LEU A 79 1.83 -5.13 7.89
C LEU A 79 2.56 -6.47 8.01
N GLU A 80 2.21 -7.31 8.97
CA GLU A 80 2.86 -8.61 9.20
C GLU A 80 2.70 -9.56 8.01
N LYS A 81 1.47 -9.69 7.49
CA LYS A 81 1.20 -10.58 6.34
C LYS A 81 1.93 -10.12 5.09
N ILE A 82 1.94 -8.81 4.80
CA ILE A 82 2.64 -8.26 3.64
C ILE A 82 4.16 -8.37 3.81
N ASN A 83 4.70 -8.04 4.98
CA ASN A 83 6.14 -8.17 5.25
C ASN A 83 6.61 -9.62 5.06
N SER A 84 5.90 -10.57 5.69
CA SER A 84 6.27 -11.98 5.62
C SER A 84 6.12 -12.56 4.22
N PHE A 85 5.12 -12.11 3.45
CA PHE A 85 4.92 -12.60 2.09
C PHE A 85 6.15 -12.31 1.22
N PHE A 86 6.58 -11.06 1.13
CA PHE A 86 7.70 -10.70 0.27
C PHE A 86 9.01 -11.31 0.75
N ASN A 87 9.30 -11.25 2.05
CA ASN A 87 10.53 -11.82 2.62
C ASN A 87 10.66 -13.34 2.38
N LYS A 88 9.53 -14.07 2.22
CA LYS A 88 9.54 -15.52 1.95
C LYS A 88 9.45 -15.89 0.47
N LYS A 89 8.83 -15.05 -0.36
CA LYS A 89 8.50 -15.38 -1.75
C LYS A 89 9.57 -14.96 -2.75
N VAL A 90 10.46 -14.07 -2.34
CA VAL A 90 11.45 -13.44 -3.22
C VAL A 90 12.85 -13.62 -2.65
N VAL A 91 13.82 -13.83 -3.53
CA VAL A 91 15.24 -13.98 -3.19
C VAL A 91 15.94 -12.62 -3.29
N PHE A 92 16.77 -12.29 -2.31
CA PHE A 92 17.61 -11.09 -2.39
C PHE A 92 18.69 -11.26 -3.46
N SER A 93 18.82 -10.32 -4.39
CA SER A 93 19.86 -10.29 -5.43
C SER A 93 20.07 -8.86 -5.94
N ASN A 94 21.29 -8.50 -6.29
CA ASN A 94 21.62 -7.15 -6.74
C ASN A 94 21.08 -6.86 -8.15
N ASP A 95 20.77 -5.60 -8.43
CA ASP A 95 20.28 -5.15 -9.72
C ASP A 95 21.21 -5.42 -10.89
N ILE A 96 22.52 -5.29 -10.70
CA ILE A 96 23.47 -5.51 -11.79
C ILE A 96 23.38 -6.95 -12.34
N ASP A 97 23.12 -7.91 -11.45
CA ASP A 97 22.97 -9.33 -11.81
C ASP A 97 21.58 -9.61 -12.43
N LEU A 98 20.57 -8.86 -12.01
CA LEU A 98 19.19 -9.05 -12.45
C LEU A 98 18.84 -8.30 -13.73
N TYR A 99 19.20 -7.02 -13.82
CA TYR A 99 18.75 -6.11 -14.87
C TYR A 99 19.90 -5.62 -15.76
N GLY A 100 21.16 -5.89 -15.39
CA GLY A 100 22.34 -5.44 -16.13
C GLY A 100 22.63 -3.93 -15.97
N VAL A 101 21.92 -3.28 -15.04
CA VAL A 101 22.04 -1.86 -14.69
C VAL A 101 22.02 -1.74 -13.16
N GLN A 102 22.60 -0.66 -12.63
CA GLN A 102 22.54 -0.37 -11.19
C GLN A 102 21.29 0.46 -10.87
N ASP A 103 20.80 0.33 -9.64
CA ASP A 103 19.69 1.12 -9.06
C ASP A 103 18.40 1.08 -9.92
N TYR A 104 18.02 -0.10 -10.39
CA TYR A 104 16.79 -0.35 -11.13
C TYR A 104 15.64 -0.66 -10.16
N TRP A 105 14.78 0.32 -9.92
CA TRP A 105 13.65 0.13 -9.02
C TRP A 105 12.53 -0.64 -9.71
N ALA A 106 12.38 -1.92 -9.40
CA ALA A 106 11.36 -2.76 -10.00
C ALA A 106 9.96 -2.41 -9.49
N THR A 107 8.98 -2.49 -10.39
CA THR A 107 7.57 -2.50 -10.01
C THR A 107 7.26 -3.76 -9.20
N PRO A 108 6.21 -3.77 -8.36
CA PRO A 108 5.82 -4.98 -7.62
C PRO A 108 5.61 -6.21 -8.53
N PHE A 109 5.16 -5.97 -9.77
CA PHE A 109 4.97 -7.00 -10.78
C PHE A 109 6.28 -7.55 -11.34
N GLU A 110 7.23 -6.68 -11.74
CA GLU A 110 8.54 -7.14 -12.22
C GLU A 110 9.28 -7.91 -11.14
N PHE A 111 9.28 -7.38 -9.92
CA PHE A 111 9.91 -7.99 -8.76
C PHE A 111 9.37 -9.40 -8.49
N LEU A 112 8.04 -9.57 -8.45
CA LEU A 112 7.42 -10.88 -8.25
C LEU A 112 7.56 -11.80 -9.46
N ALA A 113 7.46 -11.26 -10.68
CA ALA A 113 7.62 -12.06 -11.89
C ALA A 113 9.04 -12.63 -11.96
N ARG A 114 10.05 -11.81 -11.70
CA ARG A 114 11.46 -12.23 -11.66
C ARG A 114 11.75 -13.14 -10.47
N GLY A 115 11.11 -12.90 -9.32
CA GLY A 115 11.31 -13.68 -8.10
C GLY A 115 12.62 -13.38 -7.39
N ALA A 116 13.28 -12.29 -7.76
CA ALA A 116 14.47 -11.76 -7.11
C ALA A 116 14.52 -10.24 -7.27
N GLY A 117 15.17 -9.56 -6.33
CA GLY A 117 15.41 -8.11 -6.32
C GLY A 117 16.17 -7.70 -5.06
N ASP A 118 16.55 -6.44 -4.94
CA ASP A 118 17.29 -5.90 -3.80
C ASP A 118 16.40 -5.07 -2.88
N CYS A 119 17.01 -4.28 -1.97
CA CYS A 119 16.32 -3.73 -0.82
C CYS A 119 15.16 -2.79 -1.16
N GLU A 120 15.31 -2.00 -2.22
CA GLU A 120 14.28 -1.09 -2.71
C GLU A 120 13.05 -1.82 -3.19
N ASP A 121 13.23 -2.91 -3.94
CA ASP A 121 12.14 -3.66 -4.54
C ASP A 121 11.23 -4.25 -3.45
N TYR A 122 11.82 -4.75 -2.36
CA TYR A 122 11.05 -5.19 -1.19
C TYR A 122 10.26 -4.03 -0.57
N ALA A 123 10.89 -2.86 -0.36
CA ALA A 123 10.23 -1.73 0.28
C ALA A 123 9.08 -1.16 -0.58
N ILE A 124 9.31 -1.04 -1.89
CA ILE A 124 8.37 -0.59 -2.91
C ILE A 124 7.19 -1.56 -3.02
N ALA A 125 7.45 -2.87 -3.12
CA ALA A 125 6.40 -3.86 -3.25
C ALA A 125 5.50 -3.92 -2.01
N LYS A 126 6.08 -3.79 -0.81
CA LYS A 126 5.33 -3.66 0.46
C LYS A 126 4.48 -2.39 0.48
N TYR A 127 5.06 -1.25 0.09
CA TYR A 127 4.38 0.05 0.02
C TYR A 127 3.14 0.01 -0.89
N PHE A 128 3.30 -0.45 -2.13
CA PHE A 128 2.18 -0.52 -3.08
C PHE A 128 1.15 -1.57 -2.66
N SER A 129 1.57 -2.72 -2.12
CA SER A 129 0.62 -3.72 -1.60
C SER A 129 -0.27 -3.15 -0.50
N LEU A 130 0.28 -2.38 0.43
CA LEU A 130 -0.48 -1.72 1.50
C LEU A 130 -1.42 -0.65 0.94
N LYS A 131 -0.99 0.12 -0.07
CA LYS A 131 -1.85 1.10 -0.76
C LYS A 131 -3.02 0.44 -1.48
N ILE A 132 -2.77 -0.65 -2.22
CA ILE A 132 -3.81 -1.37 -2.98
C ILE A 132 -4.92 -1.86 -2.04
N ILE A 133 -4.59 -2.29 -0.82
CA ILE A 133 -5.57 -2.74 0.17
C ILE A 133 -6.19 -1.58 0.98
N GLY A 134 -6.02 -0.34 0.52
CA GLY A 134 -6.69 0.85 1.05
C GLY A 134 -6.03 1.48 2.27
N MET A 135 -4.78 1.18 2.59
CA MET A 135 -4.06 1.91 3.64
C MET A 135 -3.72 3.33 3.15
N GLY A 136 -4.05 4.33 3.97
CA GLY A 136 -3.80 5.74 3.66
C GLY A 136 -2.32 6.02 3.39
N GLU A 137 -2.03 6.73 2.31
CA GLU A 137 -0.66 7.04 1.88
C GLU A 137 0.11 7.88 2.90
N GLU A 138 -0.58 8.68 3.69
CA GLU A 138 -0.01 9.46 4.79
C GLU A 138 0.62 8.61 5.89
N LYS A 139 0.19 7.35 6.02
CA LYS A 139 0.76 6.37 6.96
C LYS A 139 1.99 5.66 6.41
N LEU A 140 2.24 5.77 5.10
CA LEU A 140 3.18 4.93 4.38
C LEU A 140 4.34 5.77 3.84
N ARG A 141 5.57 5.37 4.17
CA ARG A 141 6.78 5.92 3.58
C ARG A 141 7.77 4.82 3.23
N ILE A 142 8.69 5.14 2.34
CA ILE A 142 9.90 4.38 2.10
C ILE A 142 11.05 5.21 2.68
N ALA A 143 11.98 4.57 3.37
CA ALA A 143 13.14 5.23 3.97
C ALA A 143 14.43 4.73 3.35
N TYR A 144 15.23 5.67 2.86
CA TYR A 144 16.63 5.44 2.52
C TYR A 144 17.48 5.65 3.78
N VAL A 145 18.22 4.62 4.16
CA VAL A 145 18.93 4.54 5.44
C VAL A 145 20.35 4.02 5.21
N LYS A 146 21.23 4.21 6.19
CA LYS A 146 22.48 3.49 6.29
C LYS A 146 22.32 2.33 7.27
N ALA A 147 22.47 1.10 6.80
CA ALA A 147 22.50 -0.09 7.65
C ALA A 147 23.90 -0.22 8.25
N LEU A 148 24.04 0.19 9.51
CA LEU A 148 25.33 0.39 10.19
C LEU A 148 26.10 -0.92 10.37
N GLN A 149 25.42 -2.02 10.66
CA GLN A 149 26.05 -3.33 10.87
C GLN A 149 26.74 -3.86 9.60
N TYR A 150 26.15 -3.59 8.44
CA TYR A 150 26.67 -4.01 7.13
C TYR A 150 27.51 -2.92 6.45
N ASN A 151 27.44 -1.69 6.96
CA ASN A 151 28.05 -0.49 6.38
C ASN A 151 27.67 -0.27 4.91
N ILE A 152 26.38 -0.47 4.59
CA ILE A 152 25.80 -0.24 3.26
C ILE A 152 24.63 0.74 3.35
N PHE A 153 24.29 1.35 2.23
CA PHE A 153 22.98 1.98 2.07
C PHE A 153 21.92 0.90 1.89
N HIS A 154 20.72 1.18 2.40
CA HIS A 154 19.62 0.23 2.46
C HIS A 154 18.29 0.96 2.33
N MET A 155 17.25 0.24 1.92
CA MET A 155 15.90 0.80 1.83
C MET A 155 14.89 -0.06 2.58
N VAL A 156 14.04 0.59 3.37
CA VAL A 156 13.01 -0.07 4.19
C VAL A 156 11.65 0.61 4.02
N MET A 157 10.58 -0.13 4.29
CA MET A 157 9.24 0.44 4.36
C MET A 157 8.94 0.90 5.79
N VAL A 158 8.32 2.07 5.93
CA VAL A 158 8.02 2.73 7.20
C VAL A 158 6.52 2.98 7.32
N TYR A 159 5.95 2.56 8.44
CA TYR A 159 4.55 2.77 8.76
C TYR A 159 4.37 3.69 9.97
N TYR A 160 3.51 4.68 9.85
CA TYR A 160 3.07 5.55 10.94
C TYR A 160 1.58 5.29 11.25
N SER A 161 1.24 4.94 12.50
CA SER A 161 -0.17 4.78 12.88
C SER A 161 -0.93 6.12 12.89
N ASN A 162 -0.21 7.20 13.18
CA ASN A 162 -0.64 8.59 13.04
C ASN A 162 0.60 9.50 12.83
N PRO A 163 0.44 10.79 12.49
CA PRO A 163 1.57 11.65 12.14
C PRO A 163 2.63 11.87 13.25
N THR A 164 2.30 11.68 14.52
CA THR A 164 3.26 11.86 15.63
C THR A 164 3.72 10.55 16.25
N ALA A 165 3.19 9.42 15.78
CA ALA A 165 3.56 8.11 16.27
C ALA A 165 5.02 7.78 15.95
N GLU A 166 5.63 7.01 16.86
CA GLU A 166 6.83 6.29 16.50
C GLU A 166 6.53 5.30 15.36
N PRO A 167 7.32 5.31 14.28
CA PRO A 167 7.04 4.43 13.16
C PRO A 167 7.49 2.99 13.41
N LEU A 168 6.80 2.07 12.73
CA LEU A 168 7.22 0.69 12.57
C LEU A 168 8.04 0.52 11.29
N ILE A 169 9.06 -0.34 11.35
CA ILE A 169 9.97 -0.63 10.25
C ILE A 169 9.70 -2.02 9.70
N LEU A 170 9.47 -2.09 8.39
CA LEU A 170 9.32 -3.31 7.60
C LEU A 170 10.56 -3.47 6.73
N ASP A 171 11.35 -4.50 7.02
CA ASP A 171 12.67 -4.73 6.45
C ASP A 171 12.73 -6.10 5.76
N ASN A 172 13.62 -6.27 4.79
CA ASN A 172 13.96 -7.56 4.20
C ASN A 172 15.15 -8.24 4.88
N LEU A 173 15.99 -7.50 5.62
CA LEU A 173 17.09 -8.07 6.40
C LEU A 173 16.62 -8.70 7.73
N VAL A 174 15.49 -8.22 8.26
CA VAL A 174 14.91 -8.66 9.53
C VAL A 174 13.40 -8.80 9.39
N ASP A 175 12.88 -10.01 9.61
CA ASP A 175 11.44 -10.33 9.45
C ASP A 175 10.55 -9.68 10.50
N SER A 176 11.07 -9.46 11.72
CA SER A 176 10.29 -8.88 12.81
C SER A 176 10.06 -7.38 12.58
N ILE A 177 8.79 -6.97 12.57
CA ILE A 177 8.41 -5.56 12.47
C ILE A 177 8.57 -4.89 13.83
N LYS A 178 9.55 -3.99 13.92
CA LYS A 178 9.95 -3.30 15.16
C LYS A 178 9.73 -1.78 15.09
N PRO A 179 9.54 -1.10 16.22
CA PRO A 179 9.62 0.35 16.31
C PRO A 179 11.01 0.87 15.88
N ALA A 180 11.06 2.11 15.37
CA ALA A 180 12.31 2.71 14.93
C ALA A 180 13.37 2.83 16.06
N SER A 181 12.98 3.07 17.31
CA SER A 181 13.90 3.14 18.45
C SER A 181 14.61 1.81 18.74
N GLU A 182 14.02 0.68 18.34
CA GLU A 182 14.61 -0.65 18.45
C GLU A 182 15.48 -1.03 17.24
N ARG A 183 15.54 -0.18 16.20
CA ARG A 183 16.35 -0.36 14.98
C ARG A 183 17.54 0.59 14.95
N GLN A 184 18.33 0.58 16.02
CA GLN A 184 19.56 1.39 16.15
C GLN A 184 20.64 1.01 15.13
N ASP A 185 20.47 -0.12 14.45
CA ASP A 185 21.28 -0.54 13.31
C ASP A 185 20.98 0.24 12.02
N LEU A 186 19.90 1.02 11.97
CA LEU A 186 19.52 1.82 10.81
C LEU A 186 19.64 3.32 11.12
N LEU A 187 20.48 4.02 10.36
CA LEU A 187 20.57 5.47 10.42
C LEU A 187 19.76 6.09 9.28
N PRO A 188 18.61 6.76 9.54
CA PRO A 188 17.79 7.32 8.49
C PRO A 188 18.46 8.53 7.81
N ILE A 189 18.35 8.60 6.49
CA ILE A 189 18.88 9.72 5.68
C ILE A 189 17.72 10.54 5.12
N PHE A 190 16.76 9.90 4.47
CA PHE A 190 15.51 10.53 4.03
C PHE A 190 14.37 9.52 3.93
N THR A 191 13.14 10.02 3.90
CA THR A 191 11.94 9.24 3.64
C THR A 191 11.11 9.87 2.53
N PHE A 192 10.35 9.08 1.79
CA PHE A 192 9.49 9.57 0.71
C PHE A 192 8.27 8.68 0.52
N ASN A 193 7.29 9.18 -0.21
CA ASN A 193 6.16 8.42 -0.74
C ASN A 193 5.72 9.03 -2.09
N GLY A 194 4.58 8.62 -2.65
CA GLY A 194 4.06 9.18 -3.90
C GLY A 194 3.85 10.70 -3.86
N ALA A 195 3.53 11.26 -2.69
CA ALA A 195 3.25 12.69 -2.53
C ALA A 195 4.47 13.57 -2.23
N GLY A 196 5.47 13.08 -1.47
CA GLY A 196 6.52 13.96 -0.93
C GLY A 196 7.84 13.27 -0.57
N LEU A 197 8.85 14.10 -0.27
CA LEU A 197 10.20 13.73 0.15
C LEU A 197 10.58 14.54 1.40
N TRP A 198 11.04 13.85 2.45
CA TRP A 198 11.44 14.42 3.74
C TRP A 198 12.86 14.00 4.11
N LEU A 199 13.74 14.95 4.38
CA LEU A 199 15.10 14.66 4.89
C LEU A 199 15.04 14.33 6.37
N ALA A 200 15.78 13.32 6.81
CA ALA A 200 15.88 12.99 8.22
C ALA A 200 16.48 14.16 9.02
N HIS A 201 15.94 14.39 10.20
CA HIS A 201 16.51 15.28 11.21
C HIS A 201 16.42 14.54 12.54
N ASP A 202 17.33 14.85 13.47
CA ASP A 202 17.59 14.13 14.72
C ASP A 202 16.39 13.55 15.50
N ARG A 203 15.15 14.04 15.38
CA ARG A 203 13.98 13.56 16.18
C ARG A 203 12.59 13.74 15.53
N GLY A 204 12.28 13.17 14.35
CA GLY A 204 10.88 13.17 13.88
C GLY A 204 10.64 12.78 12.41
N GLN A 205 9.49 13.20 11.85
CA GLN A 205 9.05 12.93 10.47
C GLN A 205 9.96 13.51 9.36
N GLY A 206 11.08 14.12 9.72
CA GLY A 206 11.97 14.82 8.79
C GLY A 206 11.39 16.16 8.32
N LYS A 207 12.25 16.98 7.70
CA LYS A 207 11.85 18.26 7.09
C LYS A 207 11.45 18.02 5.64
N LEU A 208 10.27 18.48 5.24
CA LEU A 208 9.83 18.42 3.84
C LEU A 208 10.88 19.12 2.96
N ALA A 209 11.45 18.36 2.03
CA ALA A 209 12.51 18.80 1.14
C ALA A 209 12.06 18.89 -0.33
N GLY A 210 10.84 18.45 -0.63
CA GLY A 210 10.18 18.65 -1.93
C GLY A 210 9.25 17.51 -2.31
N LYS A 211 9.00 17.39 -3.62
CA LYS A 211 8.26 16.28 -4.23
C LYS A 211 9.16 15.06 -4.41
N SER A 212 8.59 13.86 -4.33
CA SER A 212 9.30 12.60 -4.60
C SER A 212 9.72 12.43 -6.06
N SER A 213 9.08 13.16 -6.99
CA SER A 213 9.48 13.21 -8.41
C SER A 213 10.88 13.76 -8.67
N ARG A 214 11.59 14.21 -7.63
CA ARG A 214 13.02 14.54 -7.69
C ARG A 214 13.91 13.30 -7.71
N LEU A 215 13.37 12.15 -7.28
CA LEU A 215 14.03 10.84 -7.37
C LEU A 215 13.72 10.27 -8.76
N THR A 216 14.72 10.27 -9.64
CA THR A 216 14.56 9.81 -11.03
C THR A 216 14.10 8.36 -11.13
N ALA A 217 14.66 7.47 -10.31
CA ALA A 217 14.25 6.06 -10.24
C ALA A 217 12.78 5.88 -9.82
N TRP A 218 12.30 6.70 -8.87
CA TRP A 218 10.87 6.70 -8.50
C TRP A 218 9.98 7.19 -9.64
N SER A 219 10.38 8.27 -10.32
CA SER A 219 9.62 8.78 -11.46
C SER A 219 9.55 7.79 -12.63
N ASP A 220 10.65 7.12 -12.94
CA ASP A 220 10.70 6.05 -13.94
C ASP A 220 9.79 4.87 -13.55
N LEU A 221 9.87 4.41 -12.30
CA LEU A 221 8.98 3.36 -11.79
C LEU A 221 7.51 3.74 -11.95
N MET A 222 7.12 4.96 -11.55
CA MET A 222 5.73 5.42 -11.66
C MET A 222 5.25 5.47 -13.11
N GLN A 223 6.14 5.84 -14.05
CA GLN A 223 5.82 5.80 -15.48
C GLN A 223 5.58 4.37 -15.95
N ARG A 224 6.45 3.42 -15.58
CA ARG A 224 6.30 1.99 -15.94
C ARG A 224 5.06 1.35 -15.33
N MET A 225 4.66 1.73 -14.12
CA MET A 225 3.39 1.30 -13.53
C MET A 225 2.19 1.79 -14.36
N ALA A 226 2.18 3.07 -14.75
CA ALA A 226 1.11 3.64 -15.57
C ALA A 226 0.98 2.98 -16.96
N GLU A 227 2.09 2.55 -17.57
CA GLU A 227 2.11 1.88 -18.88
C GLU A 227 1.63 0.42 -18.81
N THR A 228 1.83 -0.26 -17.67
CA THR A 228 1.50 -1.68 -17.51
C THR A 228 0.08 -1.95 -17.00
N GLY A 229 -0.71 -0.90 -16.74
CA GLY A 229 -2.12 -1.00 -16.36
C GLY A 229 -2.33 -1.42 -14.91
N ILE A 230 -1.40 -1.04 -14.03
CA ILE A 230 -1.47 -1.20 -12.58
C ILE A 230 -1.37 0.17 -11.92
#